data_AF-A0A2U9B200-F1
#
_entry.id   AF-A0A2U9B200-F1
#
_cell.length_a   1.000
_cell.length_b   1.000
_cell.length_c   1.000
_cell.angle_alpha   90.00
_cell.angle_beta   90.00
_cell.angle_gamma   90.00
#
_symmetry.space_group_name_H-M   'P 1'
#
loop_
_entity.id
_entity.type
_entity.pdbx_description
1 polymer ?
#
loop_
_entity_poly.entity_id
_entity_poly.type
_entity_poly.pdbx_seq_one_letter_code
_entity_poly.pdbx_strand_id
1 'polypeptide(L)'
;MRSPPTLISLAGGSPNPNTFPFESASITVTNGQTVTFDAATMKRALQFLTITITHTLQPYVLHILVTFNYRQLLQTTELCCSNLDHFSMTEHATLIQTTKGHIRTYNNVQSQRIKALETHVVGFNVLSNVQFNITHDPVREMYVCILRIGFVTGPKPLVERVVLHIQASTMHTSTFTQLMVSQLLHSWGREGFLQHIDRVIEFYRKQRDAMITSADRWLKDVAEWHAPSAGMFLWIKLKGISDTQKLIMEKALDKEVLLVPGGVFMINSNEACPYIRAAFSLSSPEQMDEGFRRLSSLIKESL
;
A
#
# COMPACT_ATOMS: atom_id res chain seq x y z
N MET A 1 -10.38 6.82 33.69
CA MET A 1 -10.45 5.97 34.90
C MET A 1 -10.14 4.55 34.49
N ARG A 2 -9.20 3.86 35.18
CA ARG A 2 -9.05 2.40 35.00
C ARG A 2 -10.07 1.72 35.90
N SER A 3 -10.91 0.87 35.34
CA SER A 3 -11.87 0.08 36.10
C SER A 3 -11.13 -0.85 37.08
N PRO A 4 -11.66 -1.09 38.29
CA PRO A 4 -11.07 -2.05 39.21
C PRO A 4 -11.12 -3.48 38.61
N PRO A 5 -10.13 -4.33 38.90
CA PRO A 5 -10.03 -5.68 38.33
C PRO A 5 -11.18 -6.61 38.74
N THR A 6 -11.92 -6.26 39.79
CA THR A 6 -13.11 -6.97 40.27
C THR A 6 -14.40 -6.52 39.59
N LEU A 7 -14.36 -5.51 38.72
CA LEU A 7 -15.53 -5.01 38.00
C LEU A 7 -16.02 -6.07 37.01
N ILE A 8 -17.23 -6.56 37.21
CA ILE A 8 -17.93 -7.41 36.25
C ILE A 8 -18.62 -6.48 35.22
N SER A 9 -18.21 -6.57 33.96
CA SER A 9 -18.83 -5.81 32.87
C SER A 9 -19.91 -6.63 32.18
N LEU A 10 -21.15 -6.14 32.22
CA LEU A 10 -22.29 -6.65 31.44
C LEU A 10 -22.64 -5.74 30.26
N ALA A 11 -21.84 -4.71 30.02
CA ALA A 11 -22.16 -3.65 29.04
C ALA A 11 -21.56 -3.91 27.65
N GLY A 12 -20.46 -4.67 27.55
CA GLY A 12 -19.73 -4.88 26.29
C GLY A 12 -20.21 -6.12 25.53
N GLY A 13 -20.41 -5.99 24.22
CA GLY A 13 -20.75 -7.09 23.31
C GLY A 13 -19.54 -7.94 22.87
N SER A 14 -18.53 -8.12 23.72
CA SER A 14 -17.31 -8.87 23.39
C SER A 14 -17.50 -10.37 23.63
N PRO A 15 -17.28 -11.25 22.63
CA PRO A 15 -17.36 -12.69 22.80
C PRO A 15 -16.35 -13.21 23.83
N ASN A 16 -16.67 -14.34 24.46
CA ASN A 16 -15.79 -15.02 25.40
C ASN A 16 -14.56 -15.58 24.66
N PRO A 17 -13.31 -15.19 25.03
CA PRO A 17 -12.11 -15.66 24.33
C PRO A 17 -11.91 -17.18 24.31
N ASN A 18 -12.56 -17.92 25.22
CA ASN A 18 -12.48 -19.38 25.25
C ASN A 18 -13.33 -20.06 24.16
N THR A 19 -14.19 -19.31 23.45
CA THR A 19 -14.97 -19.85 22.32
C THR A 19 -14.27 -19.66 20.98
N PHE A 20 -13.10 -19.03 20.96
CA PHE A 20 -12.33 -18.86 19.72
C PHE A 20 -11.71 -20.19 19.28
N PRO A 21 -11.83 -20.58 18.00
CA PRO A 21 -11.42 -21.90 17.53
C PRO A 21 -9.91 -22.03 17.25
N PHE A 22 -9.11 -21.01 17.53
CA PHE A 22 -7.67 -20.99 17.25
C PHE A 22 -6.86 -20.94 18.56
N GLU A 23 -6.07 -21.98 18.81
CA GLU A 23 -5.27 -22.12 20.03
C GLU A 23 -3.89 -21.45 19.90
N SER A 24 -3.22 -21.58 18.76
CA SER A 24 -1.89 -21.00 18.54
C SER A 24 -1.64 -20.74 17.06
N ALA A 25 -0.62 -19.93 16.76
CA ALA A 25 -0.12 -19.72 15.41
C ALA A 25 1.40 -19.58 15.42
N SER A 26 2.07 -19.90 14.31
CA SER A 26 3.49 -19.64 14.13
C SER A 26 3.76 -19.12 12.72
N ILE A 27 4.64 -18.13 12.61
CA ILE A 27 4.96 -17.45 11.36
C ILE A 27 6.46 -17.40 11.21
N THR A 28 6.99 -18.11 10.21
CA THR A 28 8.43 -18.11 9.92
C THR A 28 8.73 -17.02 8.89
N VAL A 29 9.61 -16.10 9.26
CA VAL A 29 10.09 -15.03 8.37
C VAL A 29 11.27 -15.52 7.54
N THR A 30 11.58 -14.81 6.45
CA THR A 30 12.56 -15.24 5.44
C THR A 30 13.99 -15.43 5.94
N ASN A 31 14.35 -14.87 7.10
CA ASN A 31 15.64 -15.10 7.75
C ASN A 31 15.66 -16.36 8.65
N GLY A 32 14.58 -17.16 8.63
CA GLY A 32 14.42 -18.38 9.43
C GLY A 32 13.91 -18.16 10.86
N GLN A 33 13.75 -16.92 11.31
CA GLN A 33 13.16 -16.64 12.62
C GLN A 33 11.66 -16.97 12.62
N THR A 34 11.17 -17.55 13.71
CA THR A 34 9.74 -17.85 13.87
C THR A 34 9.12 -16.98 14.94
N VAL A 35 8.02 -16.32 14.59
CA VAL A 35 7.16 -15.55 15.47
C VAL A 35 6.02 -16.45 15.93
N THR A 36 5.92 -16.71 17.24
CA THR A 36 4.93 -17.62 17.83
C THR A 36 3.84 -16.89 18.60
N PHE A 37 2.60 -17.27 18.38
CA PHE A 37 1.41 -16.79 19.09
C PHE A 37 0.91 -17.92 19.98
N ASP A 38 1.13 -17.79 21.29
CA ASP A 38 0.58 -18.70 22.29
C ASP A 38 -0.94 -18.48 22.50
N ALA A 39 -1.58 -19.36 23.26
CA ALA A 39 -3.02 -19.28 23.52
C ALA A 39 -3.47 -17.96 24.14
N ALA A 40 -2.65 -17.37 25.03
CA ALA A 40 -2.95 -16.07 25.63
C ALA A 40 -2.90 -14.94 24.59
N THR A 41 -1.91 -14.99 23.70
CA THR A 41 -1.73 -14.01 22.62
C THR A 41 -2.79 -14.18 21.55
N MET A 42 -3.15 -15.39 21.17
CA MET A 42 -4.26 -15.66 20.24
C MET A 42 -5.59 -15.14 20.77
N LYS A 43 -5.89 -15.34 22.06
CA LYS A 43 -7.09 -14.78 22.69
C LYS A 43 -7.12 -13.26 22.64
N ARG A 44 -5.99 -12.59 22.82
CA ARG A 44 -5.88 -11.12 22.65
C ARG A 44 -6.00 -10.71 21.19
N ALA A 45 -5.39 -11.46 20.28
CA ALA A 45 -5.32 -11.16 18.85
C ALA A 45 -6.68 -11.26 18.15
N LEU A 46 -7.55 -12.12 18.65
CA LEU A 46 -8.89 -12.36 18.12
C LEU A 46 -9.99 -11.56 18.84
N GLN A 47 -9.64 -10.84 19.91
CA GLN A 47 -10.59 -10.00 20.64
C GLN A 47 -10.68 -8.60 20.02
N PHE A 48 -11.82 -7.95 20.23
CA PHE A 48 -12.02 -6.53 19.91
C PHE A 48 -11.05 -5.65 20.71
N LEU A 49 -10.34 -4.77 20.00
CA LEU A 49 -9.42 -3.78 20.58
C LEU A 49 -9.76 -2.38 20.08
N THR A 50 -9.28 -1.38 20.82
CA THR A 50 -9.42 0.03 20.42
C THR A 50 -8.64 0.32 19.13
N ILE A 51 -9.18 1.21 18.31
CA ILE A 51 -8.61 1.64 17.01
C ILE A 51 -7.28 2.38 17.15
N THR A 52 -7.05 3.00 18.31
CA THR A 52 -5.77 3.62 18.62
C THR A 52 -4.68 2.58 18.44
N ILE A 53 -3.60 2.98 17.76
CA ILE A 53 -2.44 2.11 17.57
C ILE A 53 -2.05 1.54 18.92
N THR A 54 -2.01 0.21 18.98
CA THR A 54 -1.63 -0.50 20.19
C THR A 54 -0.34 0.12 20.72
N HIS A 55 -0.25 0.32 22.04
CA HIS A 55 0.94 0.90 22.68
C HIS A 55 2.25 0.21 22.25
N THR A 56 2.16 -1.03 21.77
CA THR A 56 3.25 -1.82 21.21
C THR A 56 3.72 -1.34 19.82
N LEU A 57 2.83 -0.88 18.94
CA LEU A 57 3.19 -0.41 17.59
C LEU A 57 3.58 1.07 17.56
N GLN A 58 3.08 1.86 18.50
CA GLN A 58 3.27 3.31 18.56
C GLN A 58 4.76 3.75 18.50
N PRO A 59 5.71 3.12 19.23
CA PRO A 59 7.12 3.50 19.19
C PRO A 59 7.76 3.32 17.81
N TYR A 60 7.41 2.26 17.09
CA TYR A 60 7.94 1.98 15.76
C TYR A 60 7.43 2.97 14.73
N VAL A 61 6.14 3.31 14.80
CA VAL A 61 5.57 4.31 13.88
C VAL A 61 6.16 5.69 14.14
N LEU A 62 6.31 6.09 15.40
CA LEU A 62 6.96 7.34 15.76
C LEU A 62 8.42 7.38 15.25
N HIS A 63 9.12 6.26 15.34
CA HIS A 63 10.47 6.11 14.84
C HIS A 63 10.57 6.22 13.31
N ILE A 64 9.63 5.64 12.56
CA ILE A 64 9.52 5.79 11.10
C ILE A 64 9.39 7.28 10.76
N LEU A 65 8.48 8.00 11.42
CA LEU A 65 8.26 9.43 11.18
C LEU A 65 9.52 10.27 11.44
N VAL A 66 10.27 9.97 12.50
CA VAL A 66 11.54 10.64 12.82
C VAL A 66 12.61 10.34 11.76
N THR A 67 12.72 9.09 11.33
CA THR A 67 13.76 8.62 10.40
C THR A 67 13.57 9.19 9.00
N PHE A 68 12.32 9.20 8.50
CA PHE A 68 12.00 9.77 7.18
C PHE A 68 11.77 11.29 7.21
N ASN A 69 12.25 11.96 8.27
CA ASN A 69 12.30 13.40 8.42
C ASN A 69 10.94 14.12 8.39
N TYR A 70 9.88 13.44 8.82
CA TYR A 70 8.55 14.03 9.08
C TYR A 70 8.51 14.76 10.42
N ARG A 71 9.61 15.42 10.84
CA ARG A 71 9.73 16.03 12.17
C ARG A 71 8.68 17.09 12.47
N GLN A 72 8.16 17.76 11.43
CA GLN A 72 7.07 18.73 11.57
C GLN A 72 5.73 18.09 12.02
N LEU A 73 5.56 16.78 11.82
CA LEU A 73 4.39 15.99 12.24
C LEU A 73 4.59 15.29 13.60
N LEU A 74 5.51 15.75 14.45
CA LEU A 74 5.77 15.10 15.75
C LEU A 74 5.24 15.89 16.95
N GLN A 75 4.95 17.18 16.81
CA GLN A 75 4.62 18.05 17.95
C GLN A 75 3.13 18.12 18.29
N THR A 76 2.23 17.72 17.38
CA THR A 76 0.76 17.87 17.55
C THR A 76 -0.06 16.69 17.00
N THR A 77 0.60 15.54 16.79
CA THR A 77 0.12 14.53 15.86
C THR A 77 -0.36 13.27 16.59
N GLU A 78 -1.64 12.94 16.39
CA GLU A 78 -2.21 11.66 16.82
C GLU A 78 -2.09 10.61 15.71
N LEU A 79 -2.11 9.34 16.12
CA LEU A 79 -1.80 8.19 15.28
C LEU A 79 -2.91 7.14 15.38
N CYS A 80 -3.46 6.74 14.23
CA CYS A 80 -4.56 5.78 14.15
C CYS A 80 -4.25 4.70 13.13
N CYS A 81 -4.54 3.42 13.43
CA CYS A 81 -4.48 2.33 12.47
C CYS A 81 -5.58 2.51 11.42
N SER A 82 -5.26 2.31 10.14
CA SER A 82 -6.25 2.31 9.06
C SER A 82 -6.05 1.12 8.11
N ASN A 83 -7.15 0.71 7.48
CA ASN A 83 -7.16 -0.38 6.50
C ASN A 83 -6.71 0.10 5.12
N LEU A 84 -5.39 0.16 4.85
CA LEU A 84 -4.79 0.47 3.54
C LEU A 84 -5.18 1.86 2.95
N ASP A 85 -4.39 2.34 1.98
CA ASP A 85 -4.53 3.67 1.37
C ASP A 85 -5.93 3.98 0.81
N HIS A 86 -6.57 3.02 0.15
CA HIS A 86 -7.86 3.25 -0.50
C HIS A 86 -8.96 3.63 0.50
N PHE A 87 -9.03 2.92 1.62
CA PHE A 87 -10.05 3.20 2.64
C PHE A 87 -9.75 4.54 3.32
N SER A 88 -8.51 4.75 3.75
CA SER A 88 -8.10 6.00 4.42
C SER A 88 -8.36 7.25 3.56
N MET A 89 -8.24 7.13 2.23
CA MET A 89 -8.59 8.22 1.30
C MET A 89 -10.09 8.44 1.15
N THR A 90 -10.92 7.38 1.13
CA THR A 90 -12.38 7.49 1.15
C THR A 90 -12.89 8.16 2.43
N GLU A 91 -12.30 7.81 3.58
CA GLU A 91 -12.64 8.39 4.88
C GLU A 91 -12.31 9.89 4.90
N HIS A 92 -11.14 10.28 4.38
CA HIS A 92 -10.73 11.68 4.30
C HIS A 92 -11.58 12.49 3.32
N ALA A 93 -11.91 11.94 2.15
CA ALA A 93 -12.80 12.59 1.19
C ALA A 93 -14.19 12.85 1.79
N THR A 94 -14.71 11.89 2.58
CA THR A 94 -16.00 12.02 3.29
C THR A 94 -15.95 13.09 4.39
N LEU A 95 -14.81 13.23 5.08
CA LEU A 95 -14.63 14.23 6.14
C LEU A 95 -14.49 15.67 5.61
N ILE A 96 -13.93 15.84 4.42
CA ILE A 96 -13.72 17.16 3.81
C ILE A 96 -14.92 17.60 2.95
N GLN A 97 -15.68 16.67 2.37
CA GLN A 97 -16.85 17.03 1.58
C GLN A 97 -18.05 17.44 2.45
N THR A 98 -18.35 18.73 2.43
CA THR A 98 -19.75 19.17 2.51
C THR A 98 -20.39 19.01 1.12
N THR A 99 -21.72 18.96 1.05
CA THR A 99 -22.55 18.62 -0.12
C THR A 99 -22.29 19.40 -1.43
N LYS A 100 -21.36 20.38 -1.45
CA LYS A 100 -20.98 21.18 -2.62
C LYS A 100 -19.46 21.48 -2.74
N GLY A 101 -18.60 20.80 -1.99
CA GLY A 101 -17.14 21.02 -2.03
C GLY A 101 -16.48 20.44 -3.30
N HIS A 102 -15.67 21.24 -4.00
CA HIS A 102 -14.83 20.77 -5.10
C HIS A 102 -13.49 20.28 -4.53
N ILE A 103 -13.01 19.12 -4.99
CA ILE A 103 -11.67 18.63 -4.61
C ILE A 103 -10.72 18.80 -5.78
N ARG A 104 -9.59 19.48 -5.56
CA ARG A 104 -8.51 19.57 -6.54
C ARG A 104 -7.68 18.29 -6.49
N THR A 105 -7.40 17.70 -7.65
CA THR A 105 -6.51 16.55 -7.79
C THR A 105 -5.51 16.84 -8.90
N TYR A 106 -4.41 16.06 -8.94
CA TYR A 106 -3.54 16.10 -10.10
C TYR A 106 -4.25 15.43 -11.29
N ASN A 107 -3.84 15.77 -12.52
CA ASN A 107 -4.07 14.88 -13.65
C ASN A 107 -3.02 13.77 -13.61
N ASN A 108 -3.38 12.54 -13.98
CA ASN A 108 -2.58 11.32 -13.77
C ASN A 108 -2.45 10.91 -12.29
N VAL A 109 -3.56 10.46 -11.74
CA VAL A 109 -3.66 9.98 -10.38
C VAL A 109 -4.00 8.50 -10.45
N GLN A 110 -3.47 7.66 -9.54
CA GLN A 110 -4.16 6.38 -9.29
C GLN A 110 -5.65 6.69 -9.15
N SER A 111 -6.53 5.95 -9.81
CA SER A 111 -7.96 6.27 -9.98
C SER A 111 -8.75 6.61 -8.70
N GLN A 112 -8.10 6.58 -7.52
CA GLN A 112 -8.65 6.85 -6.19
C GLN A 112 -7.81 7.83 -5.32
N ARG A 113 -6.73 8.45 -5.82
CA ARG A 113 -5.88 9.34 -5.01
C ARG A 113 -6.42 10.78 -5.00
N ILE A 114 -7.11 11.14 -3.93
CA ILE A 114 -7.63 12.50 -3.75
C ILE A 114 -6.67 13.27 -2.84
N LYS A 115 -6.08 14.37 -3.33
CA LYS A 115 -5.21 15.24 -2.53
C LYS A 115 -5.91 16.59 -2.31
N ALA A 116 -6.64 16.74 -1.21
CA ALA A 116 -7.23 18.02 -0.85
C ALA A 116 -6.13 19.08 -0.68
N LEU A 117 -6.01 19.99 -1.65
CA LEU A 117 -5.13 21.15 -1.59
C LEU A 117 -5.85 22.25 -0.81
N GLU A 118 -5.86 22.16 0.52
CA GLU A 118 -6.04 23.32 1.41
C GLU A 118 -5.45 23.04 2.81
N THR A 119 -4.33 23.72 3.09
CA THR A 119 -3.69 24.09 4.38
C THR A 119 -3.44 23.09 5.51
N HIS A 120 -3.95 21.85 5.50
CA HIS A 120 -3.68 20.86 6.57
C HIS A 120 -3.16 19.55 5.98
N VAL A 121 -1.84 19.34 6.05
CA VAL A 121 -1.21 18.11 5.55
C VAL A 121 -1.53 16.95 6.50
N VAL A 122 -2.47 16.09 6.11
CA VAL A 122 -2.62 14.75 6.69
C VAL A 122 -1.68 13.81 5.95
N GLY A 123 -0.71 13.25 6.66
CA GLY A 123 0.22 12.27 6.12
C GLY A 123 -0.37 10.86 6.23
N PHE A 124 -0.59 10.21 5.09
CA PHE A 124 -0.95 8.79 5.00
C PHE A 124 0.30 7.98 4.75
N ASN A 125 0.56 6.99 5.60
CA ASN A 125 1.71 6.11 5.46
C ASN A 125 1.24 4.65 5.52
N VAL A 126 1.73 3.85 4.59
CA VAL A 126 1.40 2.41 4.51
C VAL A 126 2.64 1.58 4.79
N LEU A 127 2.45 0.50 5.52
CA LEU A 127 3.47 -0.54 5.74
C LEU A 127 3.28 -1.75 4.81
N SER A 128 2.58 -1.59 3.66
CA SER A 128 1.99 -2.71 2.91
C SER A 128 2.94 -3.59 2.10
N ASN A 129 4.26 -3.39 2.17
CA ASN A 129 5.19 -4.14 1.33
C ASN A 129 6.02 -5.13 2.14
N VAL A 130 5.38 -5.95 2.96
CA VAL A 130 6.00 -7.17 3.50
C VAL A 130 5.46 -8.35 2.70
N GLN A 131 6.31 -8.90 1.84
CA GLN A 131 6.00 -10.08 1.04
C GLN A 131 6.13 -11.32 1.95
N PHE A 132 5.03 -12.02 2.21
CA PHE A 132 5.03 -13.29 2.93
C PHE A 132 4.85 -14.42 1.93
N ASN A 133 5.72 -15.43 1.98
CA ASN A 133 5.45 -16.72 1.36
C ASN A 133 4.63 -17.54 2.37
N ILE A 134 3.37 -17.81 2.04
CA ILE A 134 2.56 -18.78 2.78
C ILE A 134 2.74 -20.12 2.07
N THR A 135 3.54 -21.01 2.64
CA THR A 135 3.68 -22.38 2.13
C THR A 135 2.60 -23.27 2.72
N HIS A 136 1.66 -23.71 1.87
CA HIS A 136 0.93 -24.96 2.04
C HIS A 136 1.50 -25.93 1.02
N ASP A 137 2.24 -26.94 1.46
CA ASP A 137 2.81 -27.96 0.55
C ASP A 137 1.66 -28.82 -0.04
N PRO A 138 1.69 -29.23 -1.33
CA PRO A 138 2.78 -29.15 -2.30
C PRO A 138 2.49 -28.26 -3.52
N VAL A 139 1.91 -27.07 -3.33
CA VAL A 139 1.77 -26.09 -4.42
C VAL A 139 2.33 -24.75 -3.96
N ARG A 140 3.49 -24.37 -4.52
CA ARG A 140 4.12 -23.07 -4.29
C ARG A 140 3.36 -22.00 -5.07
N GLU A 141 2.23 -21.57 -4.55
CA GLU A 141 1.51 -20.41 -5.08
C GLU A 141 2.00 -19.14 -4.37
N MET A 142 2.48 -18.17 -5.15
CA MET A 142 3.00 -16.90 -4.65
C MET A 142 1.84 -15.97 -4.27
N TYR A 143 1.32 -16.10 -3.05
CA TYR A 143 0.31 -15.20 -2.50
C TYR A 143 0.96 -13.92 -1.96
N VAL A 144 0.67 -12.77 -2.58
CA VAL A 144 0.98 -11.46 -1.99
C VAL A 144 0.07 -11.25 -0.77
N CYS A 145 0.61 -11.42 0.44
CA CYS A 145 -0.15 -11.16 1.66
C CYS A 145 -0.30 -9.65 1.86
N ILE A 146 -1.46 -9.10 1.44
CA ILE A 146 -1.81 -7.71 1.72
C ILE A 146 -2.23 -7.62 3.18
N LEU A 147 -1.33 -7.17 4.05
CA LEU A 147 -1.61 -7.05 5.49
C LEU A 147 -2.69 -6.03 5.86
N ARG A 148 -3.09 -5.15 4.94
CA ARG A 148 -4.13 -4.12 5.16
C ARG A 148 -3.88 -3.26 6.42
N ILE A 149 -2.62 -2.90 6.68
CA ILE A 149 -2.25 -2.02 7.79
C ILE A 149 -1.59 -0.73 7.29
N GLY A 150 -2.09 0.40 7.80
CA GLY A 150 -1.56 1.73 7.57
C GLY A 150 -1.74 2.59 8.81
N PHE A 151 -1.21 3.81 8.78
CA PHE A 151 -1.40 4.78 9.83
C PHE A 151 -1.62 6.18 9.29
N VAL A 152 -2.43 6.95 10.00
CA VAL A 152 -2.72 8.35 9.72
C VAL A 152 -1.98 9.24 10.72
N THR A 153 -1.40 10.32 10.21
CA THR A 153 -0.79 11.39 11.01
C THR A 153 -1.43 12.72 10.64
N GLY A 154 -1.89 13.47 11.64
CA GLY A 154 -2.35 14.84 11.45
C GLY A 154 -2.67 15.56 12.76
N PRO A 155 -3.14 16.82 12.68
CA PRO A 155 -3.63 17.54 13.84
C PRO A 155 -4.71 16.75 14.59
N LYS A 156 -4.60 16.71 15.92
CA LYS A 156 -5.52 15.97 16.80
C LYS A 156 -7.01 16.09 16.44
N PRO A 157 -7.61 17.29 16.25
CA PRO A 157 -9.04 17.39 15.94
C PRO A 157 -9.43 16.71 14.63
N LEU A 158 -8.51 16.59 13.66
CA LEU A 158 -8.75 15.88 12.40
C LEU A 158 -8.62 14.36 12.60
N VAL A 159 -7.62 13.91 13.35
CA VAL A 159 -7.42 12.48 13.63
C VAL A 159 -8.57 11.92 14.46
N GLU A 160 -9.08 12.65 15.45
CA GLU A 160 -10.27 12.26 16.22
C GLU A 160 -11.49 12.04 15.31
N ARG A 161 -11.66 12.88 14.28
CA ARG A 161 -12.74 12.72 13.29
C ARG A 161 -12.53 11.50 12.39
N VAL A 162 -11.30 11.21 11.98
CA VAL A 162 -10.94 9.99 11.25
C VAL A 162 -11.22 8.75 12.10
N VAL A 163 -10.82 8.76 13.38
CA VAL A 163 -11.10 7.65 14.31
C VAL A 163 -12.60 7.40 14.44
N LEU A 164 -13.42 8.45 14.61
CA LEU A 164 -14.88 8.33 14.68
C LEU A 164 -15.47 7.74 13.40
N HIS A 165 -14.95 8.15 12.23
CA HIS A 165 -15.41 7.60 10.96
C HIS A 165 -15.02 6.12 10.83
N ILE A 166 -13.80 5.73 11.19
CA ILE A 166 -13.35 4.33 11.21
C ILE A 166 -14.24 3.49 12.14
N GLN A 167 -14.61 3.99 13.32
CA GLN A 167 -15.53 3.31 14.25
C GLN A 167 -16.87 2.98 13.59
N ALA A 168 -17.40 3.91 12.79
CA ALA A 168 -18.68 3.77 12.11
C ALA A 168 -18.61 2.94 10.83
N SER A 169 -17.44 2.84 10.18
CA SER A 169 -17.27 2.18 8.89
C SER A 169 -16.70 0.76 9.03
N THR A 170 -15.44 0.64 9.41
CA THR A 170 -14.67 -0.62 9.43
C THR A 170 -14.38 -1.13 10.83
N MET A 171 -14.81 -0.38 11.83
CA MET A 171 -14.60 -0.59 13.25
C MET A 171 -13.14 -0.55 13.68
N HIS A 172 -12.22 -1.30 13.09
CA HIS A 172 -10.77 -1.26 13.34
C HIS A 172 -10.02 -2.12 12.33
N THR A 173 -8.71 -1.94 12.21
CA THR A 173 -7.84 -2.88 11.50
C THR A 173 -7.69 -4.17 12.30
N SER A 174 -7.64 -5.32 11.62
CA SER A 174 -7.45 -6.64 12.23
C SER A 174 -6.36 -6.61 13.32
N THR A 175 -6.77 -6.89 14.56
CA THR A 175 -5.87 -6.96 15.71
C THR A 175 -4.79 -8.03 15.50
N PHE A 176 -5.14 -9.17 14.91
CA PHE A 176 -4.18 -10.22 14.60
C PHE A 176 -3.07 -9.71 13.67
N THR A 177 -3.42 -8.96 12.62
CA THR A 177 -2.44 -8.34 11.73
C THR A 177 -1.59 -7.30 12.46
N GLN A 178 -2.20 -6.46 13.31
CA GLN A 178 -1.46 -5.49 14.11
C GLN A 178 -0.43 -6.17 15.02
N LEU A 179 -0.81 -7.23 15.73
CA LEU A 179 0.11 -7.97 16.60
C LEU A 179 1.20 -8.69 15.83
N MET A 180 0.88 -9.27 14.68
CA MET A 180 1.87 -9.90 13.81
C MET A 180 2.93 -8.90 13.33
N VAL A 181 2.52 -7.75 12.81
CA VAL A 181 3.46 -6.70 12.39
C VAL A 181 4.22 -6.15 13.59
N SER A 182 3.57 -6.01 14.74
CA SER A 182 4.23 -5.60 15.97
C SER A 182 5.34 -6.57 16.33
N GLN A 183 5.06 -7.87 16.42
CA GLN A 183 6.07 -8.86 16.79
C GLN A 183 7.21 -8.92 15.77
N LEU A 184 6.91 -8.78 14.47
CA LEU A 184 7.93 -8.70 13.42
C LEU A 184 8.86 -7.48 13.61
N LEU A 185 8.29 -6.30 13.81
CA LEU A 185 9.07 -5.07 14.02
C LEU A 185 9.88 -5.13 15.31
N HIS A 186 9.35 -5.76 16.36
CA HIS A 186 10.11 -6.02 17.58
C HIS A 186 11.26 -7.00 17.36
N SER A 187 11.03 -8.05 16.58
CA SER A 187 12.05 -9.09 16.33
C SER A 187 13.20 -8.57 15.45
N TRP A 188 12.89 -7.73 14.46
CA TRP A 188 13.89 -7.05 13.64
C TRP A 188 14.59 -5.91 14.38
N GLY A 189 13.90 -5.30 15.33
CA GLY A 189 14.30 -4.03 15.92
C GLY A 189 14.45 -2.93 14.86
N ARG A 190 14.99 -1.79 15.29
CA ARG A 190 15.21 -0.64 14.41
C ARG A 190 16.15 -0.97 13.25
N GLU A 191 17.28 -1.59 13.55
CA GLU A 191 18.34 -1.83 12.58
C GLU A 191 17.90 -2.84 11.51
N GLY A 192 17.25 -3.95 11.92
CA GLY A 192 16.73 -4.93 10.98
C GLY A 192 15.64 -4.36 10.06
N PHE A 193 14.80 -3.45 10.58
CA PHE A 193 13.81 -2.74 9.77
C PHE A 193 14.48 -1.85 8.72
N LEU A 194 15.47 -1.03 9.08
CA LEU A 194 16.17 -0.17 8.13
C LEU A 194 16.90 -0.99 7.06
N GLN A 195 17.58 -2.06 7.46
CA GLN A 195 18.23 -2.97 6.52
C GLN A 195 17.23 -3.64 5.57
N HIS A 196 16.02 -3.97 6.05
CA HIS A 196 14.96 -4.46 5.18
C HIS A 196 14.56 -3.41 4.13
N ILE A 197 14.35 -2.15 4.55
CA ILE A 197 14.05 -1.05 3.65
C ILE A 197 15.16 -0.87 2.60
N ASP A 198 16.43 -0.88 3.01
CA ASP A 198 17.57 -0.73 2.09
C ASP A 198 17.62 -1.85 1.05
N ARG A 199 17.37 -3.10 1.46
CA ARG A 199 17.27 -4.24 0.54
C ARG A 199 16.14 -4.06 -0.47
N VAL A 200 14.98 -3.58 -0.03
CA VAL A 200 13.83 -3.31 -0.90
C VAL A 200 14.15 -2.17 -1.88
N ILE A 201 14.75 -1.08 -1.41
CA ILE A 201 15.18 0.05 -2.25
C ILE A 201 16.16 -0.44 -3.33
N GLU A 202 17.15 -1.24 -2.95
CA GLU A 202 18.15 -1.76 -3.89
C GLU A 202 17.53 -2.70 -4.93
N PHE A 203 16.59 -3.56 -4.53
CA PHE A 203 15.84 -4.39 -5.46
C PHE A 203 15.08 -3.54 -6.49
N TYR A 204 14.29 -2.57 -6.04
CA TYR A 204 13.51 -1.71 -6.95
C TYR A 204 14.39 -0.78 -7.80
N ARG A 205 15.56 -0.38 -7.30
CA ARG A 205 16.57 0.36 -8.08
C ARG A 205 17.06 -0.46 -9.26
N LYS A 206 17.47 -1.71 -9.03
CA LYS A 206 17.90 -2.63 -10.10
C LYS A 206 16.79 -2.89 -11.12
N GLN A 207 15.56 -3.13 -10.64
CA GLN A 207 14.40 -3.33 -11.52
C GLN A 207 14.10 -2.10 -12.38
N ARG A 208 14.15 -0.90 -11.80
CA ARG A 208 14.00 0.36 -12.54
C ARG A 208 15.07 0.49 -13.61
N ASP A 209 16.33 0.27 -13.27
CA ASP A 209 17.45 0.47 -14.18
C ASP A 209 17.41 -0.51 -15.36
N ALA A 210 17.01 -1.76 -15.10
CA ALA A 210 16.73 -2.75 -16.13
C ALA A 210 15.58 -2.30 -17.06
N MET A 211 14.45 -1.87 -16.49
CA MET A 211 13.29 -1.37 -17.25
C MET A 211 13.67 -0.18 -18.14
N ILE A 212 14.45 0.78 -17.63
CA ILE A 212 14.91 1.94 -18.40
C ILE A 212 15.85 1.53 -19.53
N THR A 213 16.75 0.58 -19.28
CA THR A 213 17.68 0.06 -20.31
C THR A 213 16.91 -0.61 -21.45
N SER A 214 15.89 -1.40 -21.14
CA SER A 214 15.00 -2.01 -22.13
C SER A 214 14.15 -0.98 -22.87
N ALA A 215 13.66 0.05 -22.18
CA ALA A 215 12.91 1.14 -22.82
C ALA A 215 13.79 1.88 -23.83
N ASP A 216 15.03 2.21 -23.45
CA ASP A 216 15.98 2.90 -24.32
C ASP A 216 16.30 2.08 -25.58
N ARG A 217 16.48 0.76 -25.41
CA ARG A 217 16.75 -0.16 -26.52
C ARG A 217 15.60 -0.24 -27.52
N TRP A 218 14.36 -0.38 -27.05
CA TRP A 218 13.23 -0.77 -27.91
C TRP A 218 12.26 0.37 -28.23
N LEU A 219 12.16 1.37 -27.36
CA LEU A 219 11.08 2.36 -27.40
C LEU A 219 11.53 3.78 -27.74
N LYS A 220 12.84 4.11 -27.74
CA LYS A 220 13.36 5.48 -27.93
C LYS A 220 12.80 6.21 -29.17
N ASP A 221 12.59 5.47 -30.26
CA ASP A 221 12.12 6.04 -31.53
C ASP A 221 10.60 6.20 -31.56
N VAL A 222 9.87 5.40 -30.78
CA VAL A 222 8.40 5.28 -30.83
C VAL A 222 7.69 5.82 -29.59
N ALA A 223 8.43 6.19 -28.55
CA ALA A 223 7.87 6.66 -27.28
C ALA A 223 8.79 7.67 -26.58
N GLU A 224 8.25 8.34 -25.56
CA GLU A 224 8.94 9.26 -24.65
C GLU A 224 8.65 8.85 -23.20
N TRP A 225 9.64 8.89 -22.31
CA TRP A 225 9.45 8.61 -20.90
C TRP A 225 10.43 9.40 -20.05
N HIS A 226 10.14 9.49 -18.75
CA HIS A 226 11.06 10.05 -17.76
C HIS A 226 11.42 8.98 -16.74
N ALA A 227 12.71 8.89 -16.40
CA ALA A 227 13.19 7.97 -15.39
C ALA A 227 12.59 8.32 -14.01
N PRO A 228 11.84 7.41 -13.36
CA PRO A 228 11.21 7.72 -12.09
C PRO A 228 12.25 7.77 -10.96
N SER A 229 12.16 8.79 -10.12
CA SER A 229 13.03 8.90 -8.93
C SER A 229 12.64 7.91 -7.83
N ALA A 230 11.39 7.45 -7.79
CA ALA A 230 10.86 6.52 -6.78
C ALA A 230 9.65 5.74 -7.31
N GLY A 231 9.31 4.64 -6.61
CA GLY A 231 8.13 3.82 -6.90
C GLY A 231 8.45 2.60 -7.77
N MET A 232 7.42 2.06 -8.41
CA MET A 232 7.47 0.79 -9.15
C MET A 232 6.86 0.86 -10.56
N PHE A 233 6.62 2.09 -11.06
CA PHE A 233 5.95 2.31 -12.34
C PHE A 233 6.76 3.23 -13.23
N LEU A 234 6.78 2.91 -14.53
CA LEU A 234 7.29 3.77 -15.59
C LEU A 234 6.10 4.32 -16.39
N TRP A 235 6.03 5.64 -16.52
CA TRP A 235 5.05 6.32 -17.36
C TRP A 235 5.67 6.58 -18.72
N ILE A 236 4.99 6.14 -19.78
CA ILE A 236 5.49 6.17 -21.15
C ILE A 236 4.43 6.82 -22.04
N LYS A 237 4.82 7.82 -22.81
CA LYS A 237 4.00 8.49 -23.83
C LYS A 237 4.32 7.88 -25.19
N LEU A 238 3.34 7.34 -25.89
CA LEU A 238 3.53 6.79 -27.22
C LEU A 238 3.49 7.91 -28.27
N LYS A 239 4.44 7.91 -29.20
CA LYS A 239 4.45 8.85 -30.33
C LYS A 239 3.47 8.35 -31.40
N GLY A 240 2.70 9.25 -32.01
CA GLY A 240 1.77 8.94 -33.10
C GLY A 240 0.48 8.19 -32.71
N ILE A 241 0.36 7.74 -31.45
CA ILE A 241 -0.86 7.09 -30.93
C ILE A 241 -1.56 8.05 -29.98
N SER A 242 -2.76 8.52 -30.35
CA SER A 242 -3.54 9.45 -29.52
C SER A 242 -4.31 8.76 -28.40
N ASP A 243 -4.72 7.51 -28.61
CA ASP A 243 -5.51 6.73 -27.65
C ASP A 243 -4.92 5.33 -27.47
N THR A 244 -4.33 5.12 -26.30
CA THR A 244 -3.72 3.84 -25.91
C THR A 244 -4.72 2.80 -25.46
N GLN A 245 -5.96 3.18 -25.11
CA GLN A 245 -6.95 2.24 -24.60
C GLN A 245 -7.31 1.19 -25.66
N LYS A 246 -7.59 1.64 -26.89
CA LYS A 246 -7.87 0.75 -28.02
C LYS A 246 -6.68 -0.13 -28.35
N LEU A 247 -5.47 0.46 -28.45
CA LEU A 247 -4.26 -0.28 -28.76
C LEU A 247 -4.01 -1.44 -27.78
N ILE A 248 -4.18 -1.18 -26.49
CA ILE A 248 -3.93 -2.18 -25.44
C ILE A 248 -5.07 -3.21 -25.37
N MET A 249 -6.33 -2.78 -25.38
CA MET A 249 -7.46 -3.69 -25.23
C MET A 249 -7.67 -4.58 -26.46
N GLU A 250 -7.40 -4.08 -27.66
CA GLU A 250 -7.71 -4.80 -28.91
C GLU A 250 -6.51 -5.58 -29.46
N LYS A 251 -5.27 -5.14 -29.21
CA LYS A 251 -4.10 -5.71 -29.92
C LYS A 251 -2.95 -6.17 -29.02
N ALA A 252 -2.81 -5.64 -27.79
CA ALA A 252 -1.67 -5.98 -26.95
C ALA A 252 -1.75 -7.41 -26.39
N LEU A 253 -2.95 -7.94 -26.19
CA LEU A 253 -3.13 -9.32 -25.73
C LEU A 253 -2.66 -10.34 -26.78
N ASP A 254 -2.93 -10.08 -28.07
CA ASP A 254 -2.47 -10.93 -29.18
C ASP A 254 -0.94 -10.96 -29.30
N LYS A 255 -0.28 -9.88 -28.86
CA LYS A 255 1.18 -9.78 -28.77
C LYS A 255 1.71 -10.21 -27.41
N GLU A 256 0.86 -10.76 -26.54
CA GLU A 256 1.20 -11.25 -25.20
C GLU A 256 1.90 -10.20 -24.32
N VAL A 257 1.42 -8.94 -24.37
CA VAL A 257 1.90 -7.85 -23.52
C VAL A 257 0.74 -7.23 -22.76
N LEU A 258 0.85 -7.17 -21.42
CA LEU A 258 -0.14 -6.53 -20.56
C LEU A 258 0.41 -5.22 -19.98
N LEU A 259 -0.25 -4.12 -20.29
CA LEU A 259 0.05 -2.77 -19.81
C LEU A 259 -1.24 -2.09 -19.38
N VAL A 260 -1.16 -1.03 -18.58
CA VAL A 260 -2.34 -0.26 -18.20
C VAL A 260 -2.43 1.02 -19.03
N PRO A 261 -3.52 1.24 -19.79
CA PRO A 261 -3.73 2.50 -20.52
C PRO A 261 -3.70 3.71 -19.58
N GLY A 262 -3.17 4.83 -20.05
CA GLY A 262 -3.06 6.05 -19.25
C GLY A 262 -4.42 6.69 -18.95
N GLY A 263 -5.42 6.47 -19.82
CA GLY A 263 -6.76 7.04 -19.71
C GLY A 263 -7.47 6.69 -18.40
N VAL A 264 -7.22 5.50 -17.83
CA VAL A 264 -7.83 5.09 -16.55
C VAL A 264 -7.31 5.87 -15.34
N PHE A 265 -6.26 6.68 -15.52
CA PHE A 265 -5.67 7.56 -14.50
C PHE A 265 -6.03 9.04 -14.71
N MET A 266 -6.81 9.34 -15.74
CA MET A 266 -7.30 10.70 -16.02
C MET A 266 -8.63 10.94 -15.32
N ILE A 267 -8.89 12.20 -14.96
CA ILE A 267 -10.16 12.60 -14.33
C ILE A 267 -11.33 12.29 -15.27
N ASN A 268 -11.16 12.58 -16.56
CA ASN A 268 -12.09 12.20 -17.61
C ASN A 268 -11.54 10.98 -18.37
N SER A 269 -12.00 9.79 -18.01
CA SER A 269 -11.54 8.54 -18.63
C SER A 269 -11.96 8.38 -20.09
N ASN A 270 -12.88 9.22 -20.58
CA ASN A 270 -13.33 9.18 -21.98
C ASN A 270 -12.45 10.01 -22.92
N GLU A 271 -11.50 10.79 -22.39
CA GLU A 271 -10.56 11.55 -23.22
C GLU A 271 -9.43 10.66 -23.72
N ALA A 272 -9.07 10.83 -25.00
CA ALA A 272 -7.96 10.13 -25.62
C ALA A 272 -6.66 10.41 -24.86
N CYS A 273 -5.97 9.35 -24.46
CA CYS A 273 -4.75 9.45 -23.66
C CYS A 273 -3.60 8.67 -24.33
N PRO A 274 -2.51 9.37 -24.73
CA PRO A 274 -1.38 8.76 -25.45
C PRO A 274 -0.40 8.03 -24.52
N TYR A 275 -0.73 7.85 -23.25
CA TYR A 275 0.19 7.29 -22.26
C TYR A 275 -0.15 5.87 -21.87
N ILE A 276 0.85 5.12 -21.41
CA ILE A 276 0.71 3.83 -20.76
C ILE A 276 1.50 3.82 -19.45
N ARG A 277 1.10 2.95 -18.53
CA ARG A 277 1.81 2.68 -17.28
C ARG A 277 2.33 1.25 -17.30
N ALA A 278 3.65 1.10 -17.25
CA ALA A 278 4.35 -0.18 -17.11
C ALA A 278 4.80 -0.36 -15.65
N ALA A 279 4.67 -1.58 -15.10
CA ALA A 279 5.14 -1.90 -13.75
C ALA A 279 6.42 -2.74 -13.82
N PHE A 280 7.38 -2.48 -12.95
CA PHE A 280 8.64 -3.24 -12.84
C PHE A 280 8.76 -4.00 -11.51
N SER A 281 7.64 -4.22 -10.80
CA SER A 281 7.62 -4.89 -9.50
C SER A 281 7.65 -6.42 -9.58
N LEU A 282 7.10 -7.02 -10.65
CA LEU A 282 6.90 -8.47 -10.76
C LEU A 282 7.83 -9.12 -11.79
N SER A 283 7.95 -8.50 -12.97
CA SER A 283 8.63 -9.08 -14.12
C SER A 283 10.16 -9.10 -13.96
N SER A 284 10.81 -10.17 -14.44
CA SER A 284 12.27 -10.24 -14.52
C SER A 284 12.83 -9.26 -15.57
N PRO A 285 14.13 -8.89 -15.50
CA PRO A 285 14.77 -8.07 -16.54
C PRO A 285 14.58 -8.60 -17.96
N GLU A 286 14.64 -9.90 -18.16
CA GLU A 286 14.48 -10.55 -19.46
C GLU A 286 13.03 -10.44 -19.96
N GLN A 287 12.06 -10.61 -19.05
CA GLN A 287 10.64 -10.42 -19.37
C GLN A 287 10.31 -8.95 -19.68
N MET A 288 10.94 -8.01 -18.98
CA MET A 288 10.80 -6.57 -19.27
C MET A 288 11.35 -6.23 -20.65
N ASP A 289 12.53 -6.75 -21.01
CA ASP A 289 13.13 -6.54 -22.33
C ASP A 289 12.25 -7.09 -23.46
N GLU A 290 11.79 -8.33 -23.31
CA GLU A 290 10.91 -8.98 -24.28
C GLU A 290 9.54 -8.28 -24.39
N GLY A 291 8.98 -7.85 -23.26
CA GLY A 291 7.73 -7.09 -23.22
C GLY A 291 7.82 -5.77 -23.99
N PHE A 292 8.94 -5.04 -23.85
CA PHE A 292 9.16 -3.80 -24.60
C PHE A 292 9.52 -4.02 -26.06
N ARG A 293 10.20 -5.12 -26.41
CA ARG A 293 10.39 -5.53 -27.80
C ARG A 293 9.05 -5.77 -28.50
N ARG A 294 8.16 -6.53 -27.88
CA ARG A 294 6.79 -6.82 -28.38
C ARG A 294 5.96 -5.54 -28.49
N LEU A 295 6.01 -4.68 -27.47
CA LEU A 295 5.34 -3.38 -27.49
C LEU A 295 5.84 -2.50 -28.64
N SER A 296 7.15 -2.45 -28.88
CA SER A 296 7.74 -1.67 -29.98
C SER A 296 7.20 -2.14 -31.35
N SER A 297 7.14 -3.46 -31.57
CA SER A 297 6.54 -4.03 -32.78
C SER A 297 5.08 -3.62 -32.94
N LEU A 298 4.29 -3.75 -31.87
CA LEU A 298 2.88 -3.40 -31.87
C LEU A 298 2.63 -1.93 -32.21
N ILE A 299 3.45 -1.02 -31.66
CA ILE A 299 3.35 0.42 -31.95
C ILE A 299 3.66 0.67 -33.42
N LYS A 300 4.76 0.11 -33.95
CA LYS A 300 5.16 0.28 -35.35
C LYS A 300 4.13 -0.26 -36.34
N GLU A 301 3.46 -1.35 -36.00
CA GLU A 301 2.36 -1.92 -36.81
C GLU A 301 1.06 -1.10 -36.75
N SER A 302 0.93 -0.21 -35.76
CA SER A 302 -0.28 0.60 -35.52
C SER A 302 -0.11 2.08 -35.87
N LEU A 303 1.08 2.49 -36.28
CA LEU A 303 1.39 3.80 -36.87
C LEU A 303 1.12 3.79 -38.37
#